data_AF-A0A6H1JM25-F1
#
_entry.id   AF-A0A6H1JM25-F1
#
_cell.length_a   1.000
_cell.length_b   1.000
_cell.length_c   1.000
_cell.angle_alpha   90.00
_cell.angle_beta   90.00
_cell.angle_gamma   90.00
#
_symmetry.space_group_name_H-M   'P 1'
#
loop_
_entity.id
_entity.type
_entity.pdbx_description
1 polymer ?
#
loop_
_entity_poly.entity_id
_entity_poly.type
_entity_poly.pdbx_seq_one_letter_code
_entity_poly.pdbx_strand_id
1 'polypeptide(L)'
;MHRPSVPEDLDHPARLWARAATLAVVAAAVDDGDEFSWSDQGLQCWNVGGSYWWRLKMFEGGRALLCGQDSDGSHTHSGGRQIDFLDGGPAWLPWEELREDADGSLFGFVYWWQDGAWARAPYPGKMPDDGLETAMSWVAPGDDAVREIAEDLVARTETEVDAVGVVRAFLAAAEARTVGAQDIATLLDTVCGQDAWYEVRPDAALAFATELGLTAGDRGGMAVAS
;
A
#
# COMPACT_ATOMS: atom_id res chain seq x y z
N MET A 1 -11.19 16.42 -9.05
CA MET A 1 -10.48 17.27 -10.04
C MET A 1 -9.04 16.85 -9.93
N HIS A 2 -8.56 16.09 -10.91
CA HIS A 2 -7.23 15.47 -10.89
C HIS A 2 -6.16 16.55 -10.75
N ARG A 3 -5.38 16.45 -9.68
CA ARG A 3 -4.16 17.23 -9.43
C ARG A 3 -3.12 16.22 -8.96
N PRO A 4 -1.82 16.48 -9.16
CA PRO A 4 -0.82 15.65 -8.52
C PRO A 4 -1.02 15.68 -7.00
N SER A 5 -0.89 14.53 -6.37
CA SER A 5 -0.96 14.44 -4.91
C SER A 5 0.12 15.29 -4.26
N VAL A 6 -0.14 15.74 -3.04
CA VAL A 6 0.79 16.48 -2.18
C VAL A 6 1.07 15.66 -0.93
N PRO A 7 2.20 15.90 -0.22
CA PRO A 7 2.54 15.15 0.97
C PRO A 7 1.44 15.06 2.03
N GLU A 8 0.61 16.09 2.16
CA GLU A 8 -0.51 16.16 3.11
C GLU A 8 -1.68 15.24 2.74
N ASP A 9 -1.70 14.70 1.52
CA ASP A 9 -2.69 13.73 1.06
C ASP A 9 -2.37 12.30 1.55
N LEU A 10 -1.23 12.07 2.21
CA LEU A 10 -0.83 10.75 2.70
C LEU A 10 -0.96 10.67 4.22
N ASP A 11 -1.57 9.60 4.73
CA ASP A 11 -1.64 9.31 6.17
C ASP A 11 -0.26 8.86 6.72
N HIS A 12 -0.15 8.73 8.04
CA HIS A 12 1.08 8.30 8.70
C HIS A 12 1.57 6.94 8.16
N PRO A 13 2.88 6.74 7.91
CA PRO A 13 3.40 5.51 7.28
C PRO A 13 3.01 4.21 7.98
N ALA A 14 2.90 4.21 9.32
CA ALA A 14 2.45 3.02 10.06
C ALA A 14 1.02 2.60 9.70
N ARG A 15 0.13 3.56 9.42
CA ARG A 15 -1.24 3.28 8.95
C ARG A 15 -1.23 2.81 7.51
N LEU A 16 -0.42 3.44 6.64
CA LEU A 16 -0.24 2.97 5.27
C LEU A 16 0.27 1.53 5.24
N TRP A 17 1.20 1.17 6.14
CA TRP A 17 1.68 -0.20 6.28
C TRP A 17 0.56 -1.16 6.67
N ALA A 18 -0.25 -0.83 7.69
CA ALA A 18 -1.38 -1.67 8.10
C ALA A 18 -2.39 -1.88 6.97
N ARG A 19 -2.68 -0.84 6.18
CA ARG A 19 -3.58 -0.90 5.02
C ARG A 19 -3.01 -1.77 3.90
N ALA A 20 -1.79 -1.47 3.45
CA ALA A 20 -1.09 -2.22 2.42
C ALA A 20 -0.96 -3.71 2.78
N ALA A 21 -0.60 -4.00 4.03
CA ALA A 21 -0.47 -5.36 4.52
C ALA A 21 -1.82 -6.07 4.63
N THR A 22 -2.92 -5.37 4.94
CA THR A 22 -4.27 -5.94 4.94
C THR A 22 -4.70 -6.38 3.55
N LEU A 23 -4.49 -5.53 2.53
CA LEU A 23 -4.74 -5.90 1.13
C LEU A 23 -3.93 -7.14 0.73
N ALA A 24 -2.63 -7.14 1.05
CA ALA A 24 -1.73 -8.25 0.76
C ALA A 24 -2.14 -9.57 1.45
N VAL A 25 -2.64 -9.49 2.69
CA VAL A 25 -3.14 -10.65 3.45
C VAL A 25 -4.39 -11.25 2.79
N VAL A 26 -5.31 -10.42 2.30
CA VAL A 26 -6.48 -10.91 1.58
C VAL A 26 -6.06 -11.55 0.25
N ALA A 27 -5.19 -10.89 -0.53
CA ALA A 27 -4.65 -11.44 -1.78
C ALA A 27 -3.85 -12.74 -1.58
N ALA A 28 -3.25 -12.96 -0.40
CA ALA A 28 -2.65 -14.26 -0.09
C ALA A 28 -3.71 -15.37 0.09
N ALA A 29 -4.89 -15.04 0.60
CA ALA A 29 -5.99 -15.98 0.75
C ALA A 29 -6.73 -16.25 -0.57
N VAL A 30 -6.89 -15.25 -1.44
CA VAL A 30 -7.67 -15.31 -2.68
C VAL A 30 -6.88 -14.80 -3.87
N ASP A 31 -7.02 -15.44 -5.04
CA ASP A 31 -6.42 -14.92 -6.27
C ASP A 31 -7.30 -13.78 -6.82
N ASP A 32 -6.86 -12.53 -6.61
CA ASP A 32 -7.60 -11.31 -6.97
C ASP A 32 -7.01 -10.57 -8.19
N GLY A 33 -5.92 -11.08 -8.78
CA GLY A 33 -5.24 -10.49 -9.92
C GLY A 33 -4.22 -9.40 -9.58
N ASP A 34 -3.98 -9.12 -8.29
CA ASP A 34 -2.83 -8.35 -7.82
C ASP A 34 -1.74 -9.29 -7.29
N GLU A 35 -0.50 -9.07 -7.73
CA GLU A 35 0.65 -9.84 -7.27
C GLU A 35 1.37 -9.09 -6.15
N PHE A 36 1.14 -9.54 -4.92
CA PHE A 36 1.83 -9.04 -3.74
C PHE A 36 3.12 -9.81 -3.46
N SER A 37 4.18 -9.09 -3.12
CA SER A 37 5.44 -9.69 -2.67
C SER A 37 6.06 -8.87 -1.54
N TRP A 38 6.74 -9.57 -0.64
CA TRP A 38 7.45 -8.95 0.48
C TRP A 38 8.92 -9.40 0.51
N SER A 39 9.82 -8.44 0.65
CA SER A 39 11.25 -8.70 0.78
C SER A 39 11.95 -7.57 1.56
N ASP A 40 13.29 -7.56 1.54
CA ASP A 40 14.10 -6.43 2.01
C ASP A 40 13.81 -5.12 1.25
N GLN A 41 13.17 -5.20 0.09
CA GLN A 41 12.67 -4.07 -0.70
C GLN A 41 11.36 -3.50 -0.18
N GLY A 42 10.76 -4.10 0.86
CA GLY A 42 9.44 -3.72 1.37
C GLY A 42 8.31 -4.52 0.74
N LEU A 43 7.09 -4.09 1.00
CA LEU A 43 5.88 -4.68 0.43
C LEU A 43 5.62 -4.05 -0.94
N GLN A 44 5.41 -4.89 -1.95
CA GLN A 44 5.16 -4.50 -3.32
C GLN A 44 3.87 -5.11 -3.82
N CYS A 45 3.21 -4.41 -4.72
CA CYS A 45 2.05 -4.88 -5.46
C CYS A 45 2.25 -4.56 -6.94
N TRP A 46 2.05 -5.55 -7.79
CA TRP A 46 1.97 -5.41 -9.23
C TRP A 46 0.59 -5.85 -9.70
N ASN A 47 -0.14 -4.97 -10.35
CA ASN A 47 -1.38 -5.39 -10.99
C ASN A 47 -1.05 -6.29 -12.19
N VAL A 48 -1.67 -7.47 -12.32
CA VAL A 48 -1.39 -8.42 -13.42
C VAL A 48 -1.69 -7.82 -14.80
N GLY A 49 -2.61 -6.85 -14.88
CA GLY A 49 -2.91 -6.10 -16.09
C GLY A 49 -1.87 -5.05 -16.48
N GLY A 50 -0.91 -4.76 -15.60
CA GLY A 50 0.10 -3.72 -15.78
C GLY A 50 -0.45 -2.29 -15.61
N SER A 51 -1.66 -2.13 -15.06
CA SER A 51 -2.29 -0.83 -14.87
C SER A 51 -1.61 0.00 -13.79
N TYR A 52 -1.09 -0.63 -12.73
CA TYR A 52 -0.32 0.07 -11.72
C TYR A 52 0.68 -0.86 -11.03
N TRP A 53 1.61 -0.24 -10.32
CA TRP A 53 2.43 -0.89 -9.30
C TRP A 53 2.72 0.08 -8.17
N TRP A 54 3.01 -0.46 -6.99
CA TRP A 54 3.52 0.33 -5.88
C TRP A 54 4.43 -0.48 -4.96
N ARG A 55 5.24 0.24 -4.19
CA ARG A 55 6.13 -0.29 -3.15
C ARG A 55 6.11 0.61 -1.94
N LEU A 56 5.86 0.01 -0.77
CA LEU A 56 5.95 0.65 0.53
C LEU A 56 7.03 -0.04 1.38
N LYS A 57 8.03 0.72 1.81
CA LYS A 57 9.15 0.23 2.63
C LYS A 57 9.27 1.05 3.90
N MET A 58 9.24 0.36 5.04
CA MET A 58 9.50 0.93 6.35
C MET A 58 10.99 0.76 6.70
N PHE A 59 11.61 1.81 7.23
CA PHE A 59 13.01 1.82 7.63
C PHE A 59 13.16 2.08 9.13
N GLU A 60 14.36 1.81 9.66
CA GLU A 60 14.74 2.20 11.01
C GLU A 60 14.61 3.71 11.24
N GLY A 61 14.32 4.08 12.50
CA GLY A 61 14.11 5.48 12.89
C GLY A 61 12.77 6.06 12.43
N GLY A 62 11.81 5.19 12.07
CA GLY A 62 10.47 5.61 11.67
C GLY A 62 10.38 6.22 10.26
N ARG A 63 11.43 6.08 9.45
CA ARG A 63 11.45 6.54 8.05
C ARG A 63 10.66 5.60 7.16
N ALA A 64 10.14 6.11 6.05
CA ALA A 64 9.41 5.29 5.07
C ALA A 64 9.62 5.80 3.64
N LEU A 65 9.49 4.90 2.67
CA LEU A 65 9.46 5.18 1.24
C LEU A 65 8.16 4.62 0.68
N LEU A 66 7.45 5.43 -0.10
CA LEU A 66 6.35 5.01 -0.95
C LEU A 66 6.66 5.42 -2.39
N CYS A 67 6.64 4.50 -3.33
CA CYS A 67 6.81 4.81 -4.74
C CYS A 67 5.94 3.91 -5.62
N GLY A 68 5.68 4.34 -6.83
CA GLY A 68 4.86 3.58 -7.76
C GLY A 68 4.48 4.39 -8.99
N GLN A 69 3.56 3.82 -9.74
CA GLN A 69 3.02 4.41 -10.96
C GLN A 69 1.65 3.83 -11.26
N ASP A 70 0.79 4.65 -11.83
CA ASP A 70 -0.41 4.25 -12.56
C ASP A 70 -0.22 4.54 -14.06
N SER A 71 -0.57 3.60 -14.94
CA SER A 71 -0.35 3.74 -16.38
C SER A 71 -1.23 4.82 -17.01
N ASP A 72 -2.41 5.07 -16.45
CA ASP A 72 -3.41 5.97 -17.01
C ASP A 72 -3.39 7.35 -16.32
N GLY A 73 -2.99 7.41 -15.05
CA GLY A 73 -2.97 8.59 -14.20
C GLY A 73 -1.59 9.22 -14.03
N SER A 74 -0.49 8.49 -14.20
CA SER A 74 0.83 9.07 -13.97
C SER A 74 1.37 9.82 -15.19
N HIS A 75 1.45 11.15 -15.06
CA HIS A 75 2.09 11.99 -16.07
C HIS A 75 3.60 12.11 -15.83
N THR A 76 4.37 11.15 -16.31
CA THR A 76 5.81 11.02 -16.04
C THR A 76 6.72 12.00 -16.80
N HIS A 77 6.15 12.80 -17.71
CA HIS A 77 6.89 13.71 -18.58
C HIS A 77 6.31 15.13 -18.59
N SER A 78 7.17 16.13 -18.71
CA SER A 78 6.80 17.54 -18.93
C SER A 78 7.66 18.17 -20.01
N GLY A 79 7.02 18.75 -21.03
CA GLY A 79 7.74 19.39 -22.14
C GLY A 79 8.68 18.44 -22.91
N GLY A 80 8.33 17.15 -22.99
CA GLY A 80 9.13 16.12 -23.67
C GLY A 80 10.34 15.61 -22.86
N ARG A 81 10.46 15.99 -21.58
CA ARG A 81 11.48 15.47 -20.66
C ARG A 81 10.82 14.66 -19.55
N GLN A 82 11.44 13.56 -19.17
CA GLN A 82 11.05 12.80 -17.99
C GLN A 82 11.22 13.67 -16.74
N ILE A 83 10.25 13.59 -15.83
CA ILE A 83 10.28 14.26 -14.53
C ILE A 83 11.25 13.50 -13.63
N ASP A 84 12.12 14.22 -12.92
CA ASP A 84 12.99 13.65 -11.91
C ASP A 84 12.24 13.53 -10.58
N PHE A 85 11.66 12.35 -10.32
CA PHE A 85 10.94 12.06 -9.08
C PHE A 85 11.86 11.88 -7.86
N LEU A 86 13.19 11.82 -8.06
CA LEU A 86 14.16 11.63 -7.00
C LEU A 86 14.84 12.95 -6.57
N ASP A 87 14.54 14.07 -7.26
CA ASP A 87 15.13 15.37 -6.95
C ASP A 87 14.86 15.78 -5.49
N GLY A 88 15.91 16.20 -4.79
CA GLY A 88 15.86 16.57 -3.38
C GLY A 88 15.69 15.41 -2.38
N GLY A 89 15.75 14.16 -2.84
CA GLY A 89 15.69 12.98 -1.96
C GLY A 89 16.81 12.97 -0.90
N PRO A 90 16.56 12.45 0.31
CA PRO A 90 17.57 12.38 1.35
C PRO A 90 18.60 11.28 1.10
N ALA A 91 19.79 11.42 1.68
CA ALA A 91 20.93 10.52 1.46
C ALA A 91 20.69 9.07 1.93
N TRP A 92 19.70 8.83 2.79
CA TRP A 92 19.39 7.49 3.29
C TRP A 92 18.50 6.67 2.35
N LEU A 93 17.92 7.29 1.32
CA LEU A 93 17.14 6.56 0.33
C LEU A 93 17.99 5.46 -0.33
N PRO A 94 17.37 4.35 -0.78
CA PRO A 94 18.07 3.31 -1.51
C PRO A 94 18.36 3.78 -2.95
N TRP A 95 19.38 4.63 -3.09
CA TRP A 95 19.67 5.36 -4.32
C TRP A 95 20.04 4.48 -5.53
N GLU A 96 20.58 3.29 -5.30
CA GLU A 96 20.90 2.36 -6.39
C GLU A 96 19.60 1.81 -7.00
N GLU A 97 18.78 1.16 -6.17
CA GLU A 97 17.45 0.64 -6.53
C GLU A 97 16.57 1.72 -7.19
N LEU A 98 16.46 2.90 -6.57
CA LEU A 98 15.63 3.97 -7.10
C LEU A 98 16.11 4.51 -8.45
N ARG A 99 17.42 4.50 -8.72
CA ARG A 99 17.94 4.93 -10.02
C ARG A 99 17.65 3.91 -11.11
N GLU A 100 17.75 2.63 -10.80
CA GLU A 100 17.37 1.56 -11.73
C GLU A 100 15.89 1.68 -12.11
N ASP A 101 15.01 1.89 -11.14
CA ASP A 101 13.58 2.10 -11.37
C ASP A 101 13.31 3.37 -12.19
N ALA A 102 14.02 4.47 -11.91
CA ALA A 102 13.91 5.72 -12.66
C ALA A 102 14.36 5.57 -14.12
N ASP A 103 15.47 4.85 -14.37
CA ASP A 103 15.96 4.53 -15.70
C ASP A 103 14.97 3.64 -16.46
N GLY A 104 14.25 2.77 -15.74
CA GLY A 104 13.13 1.97 -16.24
C GLY A 104 11.83 2.75 -16.48
N SER A 105 11.79 4.05 -16.18
CA SER A 105 10.57 4.88 -16.24
C SER A 105 9.43 4.37 -15.36
N LEU A 106 9.74 3.76 -14.22
CA LEU A 106 8.76 3.12 -13.33
C LEU A 106 8.08 4.09 -12.34
N PHE A 107 8.39 5.39 -12.37
CA PHE A 107 7.83 6.33 -11.41
C PHE A 107 6.78 7.24 -12.02
N GLY A 108 5.59 7.19 -11.43
CA GLY A 108 4.60 8.25 -11.40
C GLY A 108 4.65 9.09 -10.13
N PHE A 109 5.11 8.49 -9.02
CA PHE A 109 5.27 9.16 -7.74
C PHE A 109 6.38 8.53 -6.89
N VAL A 110 7.04 9.36 -6.09
CA VAL A 110 8.00 8.93 -5.05
C VAL A 110 7.84 9.87 -3.84
N TYR A 111 7.49 9.30 -2.70
CA TYR A 111 7.31 9.97 -1.41
C TYR A 111 8.23 9.36 -0.36
N TRP A 112 8.83 10.20 0.48
CA TRP A 112 9.64 9.76 1.62
C TRP A 112 9.18 10.42 2.90
N TRP A 113 9.10 9.64 3.96
CA TRP A 113 8.76 10.11 5.30
C TRP A 113 10.03 10.23 6.14
N GLN A 114 10.22 11.40 6.72
CA GLN A 114 11.21 11.65 7.77
C GLN A 114 10.75 12.84 8.62
N ASP A 115 11.20 12.90 9.87
CA ASP A 115 10.97 14.05 10.75
C ASP A 115 9.49 14.47 10.91
N GLY A 116 8.58 13.49 10.83
CA GLY A 116 7.14 13.70 11.08
C GLY A 116 6.34 14.20 9.87
N ALA A 117 6.90 14.20 8.67
CA ALA A 117 6.20 14.59 7.45
C ALA A 117 6.61 13.75 6.24
N TRP A 118 5.67 13.59 5.31
CA TRP A 118 5.98 13.16 3.95
C TRP A 118 6.64 14.31 3.19
N ALA A 119 7.50 13.96 2.24
CA ALA A 119 8.07 14.87 1.26
C ALA A 119 8.20 14.15 -0.08
N ARG A 120 8.31 14.93 -1.15
CA ARG A 120 8.54 14.44 -2.51
C ARG A 120 9.30 15.48 -3.34
N ALA A 121 9.79 15.06 -4.50
CA ALA A 121 10.38 15.97 -5.47
C ALA A 121 9.37 17.07 -5.90
N PRO A 122 9.85 18.28 -6.21
CA PRO A 122 8.99 19.33 -6.74
C PRO A 122 8.48 18.94 -8.14
N TYR A 123 7.16 18.93 -8.31
CA TYR A 123 6.57 18.65 -9.62
C TYR A 123 6.48 19.90 -10.49
N PRO A 124 6.53 19.75 -11.83
CA PRO A 124 6.22 20.85 -12.74
C PRO A 124 4.82 21.41 -12.46
N GLY A 125 4.67 22.74 -12.38
CA GLY A 125 3.40 23.37 -12.01
C GLY A 125 2.21 23.16 -12.98
N LYS A 126 2.43 22.50 -14.13
CA LYS A 126 1.38 22.12 -15.09
C LYS A 126 1.16 20.60 -15.17
N MET A 127 1.75 19.82 -14.27
CA MET A 127 1.54 18.37 -14.21
C MET A 127 0.07 18.11 -13.86
N PRO A 128 -0.68 17.34 -14.67
CA PRO A 128 -2.10 17.10 -14.41
C PRO A 128 -2.34 16.20 -13.20
N ASP A 129 -1.58 15.11 -13.08
CA ASP A 129 -1.74 14.08 -12.05
C ASP A 129 -0.44 13.25 -11.94
N ASP A 130 -0.15 12.72 -10.75
CA ASP A 130 0.95 11.78 -10.48
C ASP A 130 0.49 10.31 -10.42
N GLY A 131 -0.83 10.07 -10.46
CA GLY A 131 -1.44 8.74 -10.49
C GLY A 131 -1.52 8.07 -9.11
N LEU A 132 -1.14 8.75 -8.03
CA LEU A 132 -1.22 8.18 -6.68
C LEU A 132 -2.65 7.86 -6.28
N GLU A 133 -3.59 8.78 -6.52
CA GLU A 133 -5.01 8.58 -6.18
C GLU A 133 -5.61 7.40 -6.95
N THR A 134 -5.23 7.21 -8.22
CA THR A 134 -5.70 6.09 -9.05
C THR A 134 -5.11 4.75 -8.61
N ALA A 135 -3.80 4.69 -8.36
CA ALA A 135 -3.13 3.44 -7.96
C ALA A 135 -3.40 3.07 -6.48
N MET A 136 -3.65 4.05 -5.62
CA MET A 136 -3.60 3.88 -4.17
C MET A 136 -4.56 4.84 -3.43
N SER A 137 -5.85 4.87 -3.78
CA SER A 137 -6.86 5.74 -3.14
C SER A 137 -6.89 5.62 -1.60
N TRP A 138 -6.55 4.44 -1.07
CA TRP A 138 -6.49 4.10 0.35
C TRP A 138 -5.35 4.77 1.14
N VAL A 139 -4.44 5.53 0.51
CA VAL A 139 -3.38 6.27 1.24
C VAL A 139 -3.88 7.54 1.93
N ALA A 140 -5.07 8.00 1.59
CA ALA A 140 -5.66 9.21 2.13
C ALA A 140 -5.84 9.15 3.66
N PRO A 141 -5.75 10.30 4.38
CA PRO A 141 -6.05 10.33 5.80
C PRO A 141 -7.52 10.03 6.12
N GLY A 142 -7.73 9.38 7.27
CA GLY A 142 -9.06 9.27 7.88
C GLY A 142 -9.92 8.11 7.39
N ASP A 143 -11.22 8.23 7.66
CA ASP A 143 -12.18 7.13 7.53
C ASP A 143 -12.62 6.85 6.09
N ASP A 144 -12.40 7.79 5.17
CA ASP A 144 -12.67 7.58 3.74
C ASP A 144 -11.83 6.42 3.19
N ALA A 145 -10.55 6.35 3.56
CA ALA A 145 -9.66 5.27 3.14
C ALA A 145 -10.11 3.88 3.62
N VAL A 146 -10.79 3.79 4.77
CA VAL A 146 -11.32 2.50 5.26
C VAL A 146 -12.49 2.03 4.40
N ARG A 147 -13.30 2.97 3.90
CA ARG A 147 -14.38 2.66 2.97
C ARG A 147 -13.83 2.22 1.61
N GLU A 148 -12.85 2.92 1.07
CA GLU A 148 -12.17 2.53 -0.17
C GLU A 148 -11.60 1.09 -0.06
N ILE A 149 -10.87 0.78 1.02
CA ILE A 149 -10.36 -0.58 1.25
C ILE A 149 -11.49 -1.61 1.34
N ALA A 150 -12.58 -1.28 2.03
CA ALA A 150 -13.72 -2.19 2.10
C ALA A 150 -14.37 -2.40 0.73
N GLU A 151 -14.48 -1.35 -0.09
CA GLU A 151 -15.01 -1.42 -1.44
C GLU A 151 -14.11 -2.22 -2.39
N ASP A 152 -12.79 -2.11 -2.24
CA ASP A 152 -11.79 -2.87 -3.01
C ASP A 152 -11.80 -4.36 -2.64
N LEU A 153 -11.92 -4.67 -1.34
CA LEU A 153 -11.85 -6.05 -0.84
C LEU A 153 -13.14 -6.84 -1.04
N VAL A 154 -14.31 -6.19 -0.90
CA VAL A 154 -15.58 -6.90 -0.87
C VAL A 154 -15.95 -7.38 -2.27
N ALA A 155 -15.96 -8.70 -2.46
CA ALA A 155 -16.61 -9.30 -3.61
C ALA A 155 -18.05 -8.79 -3.67
N ARG A 156 -18.45 -8.18 -4.79
CA ARG A 156 -19.78 -7.57 -5.01
C ARG A 156 -20.92 -8.60 -4.99
N THR A 157 -21.15 -9.21 -3.84
CA THR A 157 -22.35 -9.95 -3.49
C THR A 157 -23.16 -9.05 -2.56
N GLU A 158 -24.47 -8.96 -2.76
CA GLU A 158 -25.38 -8.20 -1.90
C GLU A 158 -25.45 -8.84 -0.50
N THR A 159 -24.44 -8.59 0.32
CA THR A 159 -24.34 -9.16 1.66
C THR A 159 -24.70 -8.09 2.69
N GLU A 160 -25.65 -8.38 3.58
CA GLU A 160 -26.09 -7.51 4.69
C GLU A 160 -25.04 -7.35 5.83
N VAL A 161 -23.74 -7.56 5.54
CA VAL A 161 -22.65 -7.50 6.52
C VAL A 161 -22.02 -6.11 6.58
N ASP A 162 -21.63 -5.71 7.80
CA ASP A 162 -20.88 -4.46 8.06
C ASP A 162 -19.40 -4.63 7.70
N ALA A 163 -19.10 -4.65 6.40
CA ALA A 163 -17.74 -4.81 5.89
C ALA A 163 -16.80 -3.69 6.37
N VAL A 164 -17.27 -2.45 6.40
CA VAL A 164 -16.49 -1.30 6.87
C VAL A 164 -16.10 -1.46 8.33
N GLY A 165 -17.03 -1.92 9.19
CA GLY A 165 -16.75 -2.22 10.60
C GLY A 165 -15.71 -3.32 10.78
N VAL A 166 -15.81 -4.40 10.01
CA VAL A 166 -14.85 -5.52 10.08
C VAL A 166 -13.46 -5.11 9.58
N VAL A 167 -13.37 -4.43 8.43
CA VAL A 167 -12.09 -3.91 7.90
C VAL A 167 -11.46 -2.96 8.90
N ARG A 168 -12.23 -2.05 9.51
CA ARG A 168 -11.73 -1.15 10.54
C ARG A 168 -11.16 -1.88 11.76
N ALA A 169 -11.87 -2.91 12.24
CA ALA A 169 -11.41 -3.71 13.37
C ALA A 169 -10.11 -4.44 13.04
N PHE A 170 -10.01 -5.01 11.83
CA PHE A 170 -8.80 -5.67 11.36
C PHE A 170 -7.62 -4.69 11.24
N LEU A 171 -7.82 -3.51 10.65
CA LEU A 171 -6.80 -2.46 10.55
C LEU A 171 -6.29 -2.04 11.95
N ALA A 172 -7.20 -1.90 12.93
CA ALA A 172 -6.80 -1.60 14.31
C ALA A 172 -5.95 -2.72 14.93
N ALA A 173 -6.30 -3.99 14.68
CA ALA A 173 -5.50 -5.13 15.12
C ALA A 173 -4.14 -5.20 14.41
N ALA A 174 -4.09 -4.87 13.12
CA ALA A 174 -2.86 -4.80 12.32
C ALA A 174 -1.92 -3.70 12.84
N GLU A 175 -2.45 -2.50 13.13
CA GLU A 175 -1.70 -1.41 13.76
C GLU A 175 -1.17 -1.81 15.15
N ALA A 176 -1.99 -2.51 15.94
CA ALA A 176 -1.62 -3.00 17.27
C ALA A 176 -0.70 -4.24 17.24
N ARG A 177 -0.49 -4.84 16.07
CA ARG A 177 0.24 -6.10 15.87
C ARG A 177 -0.35 -7.28 16.66
N THR A 178 -1.67 -7.37 16.66
CA THR A 178 -2.42 -8.40 17.39
C THR A 178 -3.29 -9.25 16.47
N VAL A 179 -3.09 -9.21 15.15
CA VAL A 179 -3.85 -10.04 14.21
C VAL A 179 -3.65 -11.51 14.56
N GLY A 180 -4.75 -12.22 14.72
CA GLY A 180 -4.80 -13.66 14.92
C GLY A 180 -5.66 -14.38 13.88
N ALA A 181 -5.68 -15.71 13.97
CA ALA A 181 -6.46 -16.56 13.08
C ALA A 181 -7.96 -16.20 13.05
N GLN A 182 -8.52 -15.78 14.19
CA GLN A 182 -9.92 -15.37 14.29
C GLN A 182 -10.19 -14.08 13.53
N ASP A 183 -9.29 -13.10 13.61
CA ASP A 183 -9.43 -11.82 12.88
C ASP A 183 -9.39 -12.07 11.37
N ILE A 184 -8.50 -12.96 10.92
CA ILE A 184 -8.39 -13.37 9.52
C ILE A 184 -9.66 -14.08 9.05
N ALA A 185 -10.14 -15.07 9.80
CA ALA A 185 -11.37 -15.76 9.46
C ALA A 185 -12.55 -14.79 9.34
N THR A 186 -12.69 -13.86 10.31
CA THR A 186 -13.76 -12.85 10.28
C THR A 186 -13.63 -11.88 9.11
N LEU A 187 -12.41 -11.44 8.77
CA LEU A 187 -12.18 -10.61 7.59
C LEU A 187 -12.57 -11.35 6.32
N LEU A 188 -12.03 -12.56 6.10
CA LEU A 188 -12.27 -13.35 4.88
C LEU A 188 -13.74 -13.76 4.75
N ASP A 189 -14.41 -14.18 5.82
CA ASP A 189 -15.86 -14.49 5.81
C ASP A 189 -16.71 -13.28 5.38
N THR A 190 -16.20 -12.06 5.63
CA THR A 190 -16.88 -10.81 5.32
C THR A 190 -16.61 -10.32 3.89
N VAL A 191 -15.36 -10.44 3.42
CA VAL A 191 -14.95 -9.86 2.12
C VAL A 191 -14.98 -10.87 0.97
N CYS A 192 -14.87 -12.17 1.27
CA CYS A 192 -15.03 -13.22 0.28
C CYS A 192 -16.51 -13.61 0.14
N GLY A 193 -16.98 -13.76 -1.10
CA GLY A 193 -18.35 -14.20 -1.35
C GLY A 193 -18.59 -15.61 -0.80
N GLN A 194 -19.70 -15.81 -0.09
CA GLN A 194 -20.09 -17.12 0.48
C GLN A 194 -20.28 -18.21 -0.61
N ASP A 195 -20.60 -17.78 -1.83
CA ASP A 195 -20.74 -18.63 -3.02
C ASP A 195 -19.55 -18.49 -4.00
N ALA A 196 -18.38 -18.06 -3.51
CA ALA A 196 -17.19 -17.91 -4.34
C ALA A 196 -16.81 -19.24 -5.03
N TRP A 197 -16.45 -19.15 -6.30
CA TRP A 197 -16.03 -20.31 -7.10
C TRP A 197 -14.55 -20.68 -6.88
N TYR A 198 -13.81 -19.85 -6.15
CA TYR A 198 -12.39 -20.02 -5.82
C TYR A 198 -12.20 -20.53 -4.39
N GLU A 199 -11.05 -21.16 -4.13
CA GLU A 199 -10.67 -21.61 -2.80
C GLU A 199 -10.16 -20.42 -1.97
N VAL A 200 -10.73 -20.23 -0.78
CA VAL A 200 -10.22 -19.29 0.22
C VAL A 200 -9.20 -20.01 1.09
N ARG A 201 -8.01 -19.40 1.28
CA ARG A 201 -6.88 -20.01 2.00
C ARG A 201 -6.50 -19.23 3.28
N PRO A 202 -7.26 -19.36 4.40
CA PRO A 202 -6.98 -18.60 5.63
C PRO A 202 -5.59 -18.84 6.21
N ASP A 203 -5.04 -20.05 6.08
CA ASP A 203 -3.70 -20.39 6.56
C ASP A 203 -2.61 -19.61 5.79
N ALA A 204 -2.81 -19.37 4.50
CA ALA A 204 -1.89 -18.57 3.69
C ALA A 204 -1.94 -17.09 4.10
N ALA A 205 -3.14 -16.55 4.34
CA ALA A 205 -3.32 -15.21 4.91
C ALA A 205 -2.62 -15.07 6.28
N LEU A 206 -2.75 -16.06 7.16
CA LEU A 206 -2.10 -16.01 8.49
C LEU A 206 -0.58 -16.09 8.42
N ALA A 207 -0.05 -16.95 7.55
CA ALA A 207 1.38 -17.01 7.30
C ALA A 207 1.91 -15.66 6.82
N PHE A 208 1.23 -15.03 5.85
CA PHE A 208 1.68 -13.75 5.30
C PHE A 208 1.50 -12.58 6.28
N ALA A 209 0.42 -12.58 7.08
CA ALA A 209 0.26 -11.63 8.17
C ALA A 209 1.40 -11.71 9.20
N THR A 210 1.91 -12.92 9.44
CA THR A 210 3.07 -13.15 10.32
C THR A 210 4.34 -12.58 9.71
N GLU A 211 4.59 -12.84 8.42
CA GLU A 211 5.75 -12.30 7.67
C GLU A 211 5.76 -10.77 7.67
N LEU A 212 4.61 -10.13 7.46
CA LEU A 212 4.45 -8.67 7.47
C LEU A 212 4.53 -8.06 8.88
N GLY A 213 4.52 -8.90 9.92
CA GLY A 213 4.61 -8.51 11.32
C GLY A 213 3.32 -7.91 11.88
N LEU A 214 2.16 -8.38 11.41
CA LEU A 214 0.84 -7.99 11.92
C LEU A 214 0.41 -8.82 13.13
N THR A 215 1.02 -9.97 13.36
CA THR A 215 0.74 -10.86 14.49
C THR A 215 1.64 -10.55 15.69
N ALA A 216 1.25 -10.98 16.88
CA ALA A 216 2.09 -10.90 18.07
C ALA A 216 3.31 -11.84 17.92
N GLY A 217 4.46 -11.28 17.54
CA GLY A 217 5.70 -12.03 17.32
C GLY A 217 6.88 -11.08 17.04
N ASP A 218 8.09 -11.54 17.36
CA ASP A 218 9.31 -10.76 17.14
C ASP A 218 9.62 -10.74 15.63
N ARG A 219 9.67 -9.54 15.02
CA ARG A 219 10.22 -9.37 13.66
C ARG A 219 11.67 -9.78 13.74
N GLY A 220 12.07 -10.87 13.10
CA GLY A 220 13.45 -11.38 13.09
C GLY A 220 14.52 -10.31 12.85
N GLY A 221 14.87 -9.56 13.90
CA GLY A 221 15.89 -8.51 13.91
C GLY A 221 15.44 -7.04 13.87
N MET A 222 14.17 -6.66 13.74
CA MET A 222 13.80 -5.23 13.70
C MET A 222 12.85 -4.81 14.83
N ALA A 223 13.44 -4.41 15.95
CA ALA A 223 12.77 -3.68 17.01
C ALA A 223 12.39 -2.27 16.51
N VAL A 224 11.09 -1.98 16.44
CA VAL A 224 10.61 -0.61 16.27
C VAL A 224 10.22 -0.08 17.65
N ALA A 225 10.85 1.02 18.03
CA ALA A 225 10.75 1.66 19.33
C ALA A 225 9.30 1.92 19.78
N SER A 226 9.08 1.76 21.09
CA SER A 226 7.89 2.21 21.82
C SER A 226 7.77 3.72 21.85
#